data_AF-A0A523V001-F1
#
_entry.id   AF-A0A523V001-F1
#
_cell.length_a   1.000
_cell.length_b   1.000
_cell.length_c   1.000
_cell.angle_alpha   90.00
_cell.angle_beta   90.00
_cell.angle_gamma   90.00
#
_symmetry.space_group_name_H-M   'P 1'
#
loop_
_entity.id
_entity.type
_entity.pdbx_description
1 polymer ?
#
loop_
_entity_poly.entity_id
_entity_poly.type
_entity_poly.pdbx_seq_one_letter_code
_entity_poly.pdbx_strand_id
1 'polypeptide(L)'
;VKPFGEGAITIPLYVGAAIFGELTKDIEVGSTTGEWGKRSLRTILVGAPPMLFLQRSLGASRPKEDDSHWRPFNDNNGVSGHSFMGAVPFITAAKMADNTYLKYFLYLGSMLCGWSRINDDCHYFSQAALGWWMAYLAASCTERTEKERKRVVIAPAPVADGVGFTVTLLF
;
A
#
# COMPACT_ATOMS: atom_id res chain seq x y z
N VAL A 1 4.12 -7.49 -19.70
CA VAL A 1 4.21 -6.87 -18.36
C VAL A 1 3.31 -5.64 -18.36
N LYS A 2 2.42 -5.48 -17.37
CA LYS A 2 1.55 -4.29 -17.26
C LYS A 2 2.21 -3.27 -16.33
N PRO A 3 2.37 -2.00 -16.72
CA PRO A 3 3.03 -1.00 -15.87
C PRO A 3 2.19 -0.59 -14.65
N PHE A 4 0.86 -0.74 -14.74
CA PHE A 4 -0.04 -0.35 -13.68
C PHE A 4 -0.07 -1.39 -12.55
N GLY A 5 0.21 -0.96 -11.32
CA GLY A 5 0.39 -1.85 -10.17
C GLY A 5 1.78 -2.48 -10.09
N GLU A 6 2.73 -2.05 -10.91
CA GLU A 6 4.13 -2.49 -10.84
C GLU A 6 4.88 -1.72 -9.74
N GLY A 7 5.55 -2.44 -8.83
CA GLY A 7 6.29 -1.89 -7.71
C GLY A 7 7.46 -1.01 -8.15
N ALA A 8 8.15 -1.42 -9.23
CA ALA A 8 9.28 -0.68 -9.79
C ALA A 8 8.90 0.71 -10.34
N ILE A 9 7.61 0.94 -10.65
CA ILE A 9 7.10 2.22 -11.16
C ILE A 9 6.43 3.01 -10.03
N THR A 10 5.58 2.33 -9.26
CA THR A 10 4.76 2.96 -8.22
C THR A 10 5.60 3.48 -7.05
N ILE A 11 6.64 2.76 -6.61
CA ILE A 11 7.47 3.20 -5.48
C ILE A 11 8.25 4.48 -5.81
N PRO A 12 9.03 4.58 -6.91
CA PRO A 12 9.69 5.83 -7.27
C PRO A 12 8.72 7.00 -7.45
N LEU A 13 7.52 6.76 -8.00
CA LEU A 13 6.48 7.78 -8.14
C LEU A 13 6.09 8.38 -6.78
N TYR A 14 5.84 7.55 -5.77
CA TYR A 14 5.43 8.03 -4.45
C TYR A 14 6.58 8.68 -3.67
N VAL A 15 7.82 8.21 -3.86
CA VAL A 15 9.01 8.89 -3.35
C VAL A 15 9.14 10.28 -3.96
N GLY A 16 8.98 10.38 -5.29
CA GLY A 16 8.99 11.66 -5.99
C GLY A 16 7.90 12.61 -5.51
N ALA A 17 6.67 12.10 -5.32
CA ALA A 17 5.56 12.88 -4.76
C ALA A 17 5.87 13.39 -3.34
N ALA A 18 6.43 12.55 -2.48
CA ALA A 18 6.83 12.92 -1.13
C ALA A 18 7.91 14.02 -1.13
N ILE A 19 8.96 13.87 -1.94
CA ILE A 19 10.03 14.87 -2.08
C ILE A 19 9.46 16.18 -2.65
N PHE A 20 8.60 16.10 -3.68
CA PHE A 20 7.96 17.27 -4.25
C PHE A 20 7.21 18.08 -3.19
N GLY A 21 6.41 17.43 -2.35
CA GLY A 21 5.71 18.12 -1.26
C GLY A 21 6.65 18.74 -0.22
N GLU A 22 7.82 18.15 0.03
CA GLU A 22 8.85 18.76 0.90
C GLU A 22 9.52 19.99 0.26
N LEU A 23 9.61 20.04 -1.06
CA LEU A 23 10.18 21.17 -1.80
C LEU A 23 9.16 22.30 -2.02
N THR A 24 7.86 21.99 -2.01
CA THR A 24 6.78 22.95 -2.29
C THR A 24 5.82 23.11 -1.10
N LYS A 25 6.36 23.13 0.13
CA LYS A 25 5.57 23.17 1.36
C LYS A 25 4.60 24.35 1.45
N ASP A 26 4.94 25.46 0.82
CA ASP A 26 4.13 26.69 0.82
C ASP A 26 2.94 26.63 -0.14
N ILE A 27 2.82 25.58 -0.94
CA ILE A 27 1.74 25.38 -1.91
C ILE A 27 0.85 24.23 -1.44
N GLU A 28 -0.46 24.48 -1.30
CA GLU A 28 -1.44 23.50 -0.82
C GLU A 28 -1.43 22.19 -1.62
N VAL A 29 -1.36 22.29 -2.95
CA VAL A 29 -1.26 21.14 -3.86
C VAL A 29 0.01 20.33 -3.58
N GLY A 30 1.11 21.02 -3.30
CA GLY A 30 2.39 20.41 -2.94
C GLY A 30 2.29 19.61 -1.65
N SER A 31 1.78 20.24 -0.59
CA SER A 31 1.55 19.61 0.71
C SER A 31 0.64 18.38 0.60
N THR A 32 -0.48 18.49 -0.11
CA THR A 32 -1.44 17.39 -0.31
C THR A 32 -0.81 16.22 -1.10
N THR A 33 -0.09 16.52 -2.19
CA THR A 33 0.58 15.52 -3.02
C THR A 33 1.69 14.81 -2.25
N GLY A 34 2.47 15.55 -1.47
CA GLY A 34 3.51 14.98 -0.61
C GLY A 34 2.95 14.08 0.48
N GLU A 35 1.86 14.50 1.11
CA GLU A 35 1.17 13.68 2.12
C GLU A 35 0.62 12.39 1.53
N TRP A 36 0.02 12.46 0.34
CA TRP A 36 -0.44 11.28 -0.38
C TRP A 36 0.73 10.31 -0.67
N GLY A 37 1.85 10.81 -1.20
CA GLY A 37 3.04 10.00 -1.46
C GLY A 37 3.58 9.32 -0.19
N LYS A 38 3.75 10.06 0.90
CA LYS A 38 4.20 9.52 2.20
C LYS A 38 3.26 8.44 2.74
N ARG A 39 1.94 8.68 2.70
CA ARG A 39 0.95 7.71 3.19
C ARG A 39 0.88 6.46 2.32
N SER A 40 1.02 6.59 1.00
CA SER A 40 1.08 5.42 0.10
C SER A 40 2.35 4.60 0.33
N LEU A 41 3.51 5.22 0.55
CA LEU A 41 4.74 4.52 0.93
C LEU A 41 4.60 3.79 2.28
N ARG A 42 4.08 4.46 3.32
CA ARG A 42 3.80 3.81 4.62
C ARG A 42 2.83 2.63 4.46
N THR A 43 1.80 2.79 3.64
CA THR A 43 0.83 1.72 3.34
C THR A 43 1.52 0.51 2.71
N ILE A 44 2.42 0.71 1.74
CA ILE A 44 3.21 -0.38 1.14
C ILE A 44 4.10 -1.04 2.19
N LEU A 45 4.83 -0.27 2.98
CA LEU A 45 5.74 -0.79 4.01
C LEU A 45 5.01 -1.63 5.07
N VAL A 46 3.80 -1.23 5.44
CA VAL A 46 2.96 -1.96 6.41
C VAL A 46 2.31 -3.20 5.78
N GLY A 47 1.85 -3.10 4.53
CA GLY A 47 1.03 -4.13 3.90
C GLY A 47 1.80 -5.18 3.09
N ALA A 48 2.93 -4.81 2.48
CA ALA A 48 3.66 -5.70 1.59
C ALA A 48 4.27 -6.92 2.32
N PRO A 49 4.89 -6.80 3.50
CA PRO A 49 5.44 -7.96 4.20
C PRO A 49 4.40 -9.06 4.51
N PRO A 50 3.26 -8.78 5.16
CA PRO A 50 2.26 -9.82 5.39
C PRO A 50 1.59 -10.30 4.10
N MET A 51 1.48 -9.45 3.07
CA MET A 51 0.96 -9.85 1.76
C MET A 51 1.86 -10.86 1.06
N LEU A 52 3.17 -10.60 1.00
CA LEU A 52 4.16 -11.52 0.42
C LEU A 52 4.22 -12.84 1.19
N PHE A 53 4.09 -12.78 2.52
CA PHE A 53 3.98 -13.98 3.34
C PHE A 53 2.76 -14.82 2.95
N LEU A 54 1.57 -14.21 2.86
CA LEU A 54 0.34 -14.90 2.45
C LEU A 54 0.38 -15.42 1.01
N GLN A 55 1.01 -14.67 0.11
CA GLN A 55 1.19 -15.05 -1.29
C GLN A 55 1.90 -16.41 -1.40
N ARG A 56 2.90 -16.65 -0.53
CA ARG A 56 3.64 -17.91 -0.44
C ARG A 56 2.95 -18.97 0.43
N SER A 57 2.41 -18.58 1.59
CA SER A 57 1.87 -19.53 2.56
C SER A 57 0.55 -20.17 2.11
N LEU A 58 -0.25 -19.47 1.30
CA LEU A 58 -1.43 -20.07 0.66
C LEU A 58 -1.03 -20.97 -0.53
N GLY A 59 0.02 -20.56 -1.26
CA GLY A 59 0.67 -21.34 -2.31
C GLY A 59 -0.22 -21.83 -3.45
N ALA A 60 -1.34 -21.15 -3.71
CA ALA A 60 -2.19 -21.40 -4.86
C ALA A 60 -1.55 -20.88 -6.16
N SER A 61 -1.89 -21.52 -7.29
CA SER A 61 -1.36 -21.23 -8.62
C SER A 61 -2.24 -20.27 -9.44
N ARG A 62 -1.77 -19.86 -10.62
CA ARG A 62 -2.53 -18.98 -11.54
C ARG A 62 -3.43 -19.78 -12.46
N PRO A 63 -4.50 -19.17 -13.02
CA PRO A 63 -5.36 -19.80 -14.02
C PRO A 63 -4.63 -20.41 -15.22
N LYS A 64 -3.50 -19.81 -15.64
CA LYS A 64 -2.69 -20.30 -16.77
C LYS A 64 -1.69 -21.39 -16.40
N GLU A 65 -1.53 -21.67 -15.11
CA GLU A 65 -0.53 -22.60 -14.59
C GLU A 65 -1.22 -23.84 -14.02
N ASP A 66 -2.24 -23.66 -13.18
CA ASP A 66 -2.99 -24.74 -12.52
C ASP A 66 -4.30 -24.19 -11.87
N ASP A 67 -4.87 -24.93 -10.93
CA ASP A 67 -6.07 -24.57 -10.17
C ASP A 67 -5.82 -23.55 -9.03
N SER A 68 -6.92 -23.13 -8.38
CA SER A 68 -6.91 -22.18 -7.26
C SER A 68 -6.75 -22.83 -5.89
N HIS A 69 -6.53 -24.14 -5.79
CA HIS A 69 -6.46 -24.82 -4.50
C HIS A 69 -5.26 -24.34 -3.69
N TRP A 70 -5.46 -24.27 -2.38
CA TRP A 70 -4.36 -23.93 -1.48
C TRP A 70 -3.42 -25.11 -1.37
N ARG A 71 -2.16 -24.86 -1.70
CA ARG A 71 -1.07 -25.82 -1.61
C ARG A 71 0.05 -25.11 -0.85
N PRO A 72 0.00 -25.07 0.49
CA PRO A 72 0.85 -24.18 1.27
C PRO A 72 2.32 -24.30 0.88
N PHE A 73 2.97 -23.17 0.62
CA PHE A 73 4.37 -23.09 0.19
C PHE A 73 4.70 -23.85 -1.10
N ASN A 74 3.72 -24.20 -1.92
CA ASN A 74 3.96 -24.82 -3.21
C ASN A 74 4.20 -23.74 -4.28
N ASP A 75 3.31 -22.76 -4.36
CA ASP A 75 3.43 -21.63 -5.30
C ASP A 75 3.52 -20.27 -4.59
N ASN A 76 3.53 -19.17 -5.34
CA ASN A 76 3.58 -17.79 -4.86
C ASN A 76 2.50 -16.93 -5.54
N ASN A 77 1.32 -17.46 -5.83
CA ASN A 77 0.25 -16.71 -6.49
C ASN A 77 -1.02 -16.57 -5.65
N GLY A 78 -1.01 -17.02 -4.39
CA GLY A 78 -2.16 -16.99 -3.48
C GLY A 78 -2.71 -15.59 -3.19
N VAL A 79 -1.91 -14.54 -3.42
CA VAL A 79 -2.33 -13.14 -3.32
C VAL A 79 -1.79 -12.37 -4.51
N SER A 80 -2.63 -11.50 -5.11
CA SER A 80 -2.18 -10.65 -6.21
C SER A 80 -1.46 -9.40 -5.73
N GLY A 81 -0.14 -9.37 -5.91
CA GLY A 81 0.69 -8.18 -5.65
C GLY A 81 0.29 -6.98 -6.53
N HIS A 82 -0.11 -7.20 -7.78
CA HIS A 82 -0.58 -6.12 -8.66
C HIS A 82 -1.89 -5.50 -8.14
N SER A 83 -2.83 -6.33 -7.68
CA SER A 83 -4.06 -5.85 -7.06
C SER A 83 -3.75 -5.01 -5.81
N PHE A 84 -2.82 -5.49 -4.96
CA PHE A 84 -2.35 -4.73 -3.80
C PHE A 84 -1.74 -3.38 -4.21
N MET A 85 -0.69 -3.38 -5.03
CA MET A 85 0.07 -2.18 -5.41
C MET A 85 -0.79 -1.17 -6.18
N GLY A 86 -1.69 -1.66 -7.04
CA GLY A 86 -2.61 -0.82 -7.80
C GLY A 86 -3.72 -0.20 -6.94
N ALA A 87 -4.14 -0.87 -5.86
CA ALA A 87 -5.18 -0.37 -4.97
C ALA A 87 -4.66 0.70 -4.00
N VAL A 88 -3.42 0.58 -3.52
CA VAL A 88 -2.80 1.52 -2.54
C VAL A 88 -3.04 3.00 -2.87
N PRO A 89 -2.65 3.53 -4.04
CA PRO A 89 -2.74 4.98 -4.29
C PRO A 89 -4.17 5.52 -4.20
N PHE A 90 -5.13 4.74 -4.70
CA PHE A 90 -6.54 5.11 -4.72
C PHE A 90 -7.16 5.03 -3.33
N ILE A 91 -6.88 3.95 -2.58
CA ILE A 91 -7.41 3.81 -1.21
C ILE A 91 -6.80 4.86 -0.30
N THR A 92 -5.50 5.15 -0.42
CA THR A 92 -4.85 6.24 0.32
C THR A 92 -5.52 7.57 0.00
N ALA A 93 -5.71 7.91 -1.28
CA ALA A 93 -6.40 9.13 -1.68
C ALA A 93 -7.86 9.17 -1.17
N ALA A 94 -8.59 8.05 -1.23
CA ALA A 94 -9.96 7.96 -0.74
C ALA A 94 -10.07 8.28 0.75
N LYS A 95 -9.08 7.84 1.54
CA LYS A 95 -8.99 8.10 2.99
C LYS A 95 -8.53 9.52 3.33
N MET A 96 -7.92 10.22 2.38
CA MET A 96 -7.58 11.64 2.50
C MET A 96 -8.72 12.57 2.05
N ALA A 97 -9.61 12.08 1.17
CA ALA A 97 -10.68 12.88 0.61
C ALA A 97 -11.85 13.10 1.58
N ASP A 98 -12.27 14.36 1.72
CA ASP A 98 -13.49 14.73 2.45
C ASP A 98 -14.75 14.57 1.59
N ASN A 99 -14.64 14.79 0.27
CA ASN A 99 -15.78 14.65 -0.65
C ASN A 99 -16.21 13.19 -0.83
N THR A 100 -17.47 12.89 -0.48
CA THR A 100 -18.03 11.54 -0.51
C THR A 100 -18.08 10.93 -1.92
N TYR A 101 -18.40 11.71 -2.95
CA TYR A 101 -18.44 11.21 -4.33
C TYR A 101 -17.04 10.85 -4.84
N LEU A 102 -16.06 11.72 -4.59
CA LEU A 102 -14.66 11.46 -4.93
C LEU A 102 -14.15 10.20 -4.22
N LYS A 103 -14.49 10.03 -2.95
CA LYS A 103 -14.16 8.83 -2.18
C LYS A 103 -14.70 7.55 -2.83
N TYR A 104 -15.97 7.55 -3.27
CA TYR A 104 -16.54 6.41 -3.99
C TYR A 104 -15.82 6.14 -5.32
N PHE A 105 -15.56 7.16 -6.12
CA PHE A 105 -14.82 7.00 -7.38
C PHE A 105 -13.42 6.44 -7.16
N LEU A 106 -12.71 6.89 -6.12
CA LEU A 106 -11.40 6.37 -5.76
C LEU A 106 -11.47 4.91 -5.32
N TYR A 107 -12.45 4.53 -4.49
CA TYR A 107 -12.64 3.12 -4.14
C TYR A 107 -12.95 2.24 -5.34
N LEU A 108 -13.77 2.70 -6.28
CA LEU A 108 -14.01 1.97 -7.54
C LEU A 108 -12.74 1.88 -8.39
N GLY A 109 -12.01 3.00 -8.52
CA GLY A 109 -10.72 3.05 -9.24
C GLY A 109 -9.68 2.08 -8.68
N SER A 110 -9.67 1.89 -7.36
CA SER A 110 -8.75 0.95 -6.69
C SER A 110 -8.92 -0.51 -7.12
N MET A 111 -10.08 -0.88 -7.70
CA MET A 111 -10.36 -2.23 -8.16
C MET A 111 -9.87 -2.50 -9.59
N LEU A 112 -9.54 -1.46 -10.37
CA LEU A 112 -9.23 -1.59 -11.80
C LEU A 112 -8.03 -2.49 -12.07
N CYS A 113 -6.98 -2.42 -11.23
CA CYS A 113 -5.82 -3.28 -11.40
C CYS A 113 -6.18 -4.75 -11.19
N GLY A 114 -6.83 -5.08 -10.07
CA GLY A 114 -7.29 -6.43 -9.74
C GLY A 114 -8.25 -6.99 -10.80
N TRP A 115 -9.21 -6.19 -11.24
CA TRP A 115 -10.13 -6.54 -12.34
C TRP A 115 -9.36 -6.90 -13.61
N SER A 116 -8.36 -6.11 -13.98
CA SER A 116 -7.55 -6.39 -15.16
C SER A 116 -6.72 -7.68 -15.03
N ARG A 117 -6.34 -8.10 -13.82
CA ARG A 117 -5.61 -9.37 -13.60
C ARG A 117 -6.54 -10.57 -13.75
N ILE A 118 -7.80 -10.43 -13.35
CA ILE A 118 -8.83 -11.45 -13.54
C ILE A 118 -9.13 -11.59 -15.04
N ASN A 119 -9.37 -10.47 -15.73
CA ASN A 119 -9.67 -10.45 -17.16
C ASN A 119 -8.58 -11.12 -18.02
N ASP A 120 -7.32 -11.01 -17.61
CA ASP A 120 -6.19 -11.56 -18.37
C ASP A 120 -5.80 -12.98 -17.94
N ASP A 121 -6.62 -13.65 -17.12
CA ASP A 121 -6.35 -14.97 -16.51
C ASP A 121 -5.01 -15.03 -15.75
N CYS A 122 -4.60 -13.89 -15.19
CA CYS A 122 -3.36 -13.80 -14.41
C CYS A 122 -3.57 -14.12 -12.94
N HIS A 123 -4.79 -13.95 -12.43
CA HIS A 123 -5.17 -14.28 -11.06
C HIS A 123 -6.63 -14.69 -11.00
N TYR A 124 -6.94 -15.65 -10.12
CA TYR A 124 -8.32 -15.92 -9.73
C TYR A 124 -8.91 -14.74 -8.96
N PHE A 125 -10.25 -14.63 -8.95
CA PHE A 125 -10.96 -13.59 -8.21
C PHE A 125 -10.53 -13.52 -6.73
N SER A 126 -10.41 -14.67 -6.06
CA SER A 126 -10.00 -14.75 -4.65
C SER A 126 -8.62 -14.14 -4.40
N GLN A 127 -7.66 -14.39 -5.29
CA GLN A 127 -6.30 -13.86 -5.20
C GLN A 127 -6.27 -12.34 -5.42
N ALA A 128 -7.04 -11.85 -6.39
CA ALA A 128 -7.18 -10.42 -6.68
C ALA A 128 -7.90 -9.67 -5.53
N ALA A 129 -9.01 -10.23 -5.03
CA ALA A 129 -9.78 -9.67 -3.92
C ALA A 129 -8.96 -9.63 -2.63
N LEU A 130 -8.19 -10.69 -2.33
CA LEU A 130 -7.32 -10.72 -1.15
C LEU A 130 -6.19 -9.68 -1.25
N GLY A 131 -5.61 -9.49 -2.44
CA GLY A 131 -4.61 -8.44 -2.67
C GLY A 131 -5.17 -7.03 -2.42
N TRP A 132 -6.36 -6.75 -2.94
CA TRP A 132 -7.08 -5.49 -2.71
C TRP A 132 -7.40 -5.29 -1.22
N TRP A 133 -7.90 -6.33 -0.55
CA TRP A 133 -8.24 -6.30 0.87
C TRP A 133 -7.02 -6.02 1.75
N MET A 134 -5.86 -6.62 1.45
CA MET A 134 -4.62 -6.35 2.15
C MET A 134 -4.19 -4.87 2.00
N ALA A 135 -4.37 -4.27 0.82
CA ALA A 135 -4.13 -2.84 0.62
C ALA A 135 -5.10 -1.98 1.44
N TYR A 136 -6.39 -2.36 1.48
CA TYR A 136 -7.39 -1.69 2.30
C TYR A 136 -7.05 -1.72 3.80
N LEU A 137 -6.65 -2.89 4.32
CA LEU A 137 -6.24 -3.05 5.71
C LEU A 137 -4.99 -2.21 6.03
N ALA A 138 -3.95 -2.30 5.20
CA ALA A 138 -2.72 -1.54 5.39
C ALA A 138 -2.95 -0.01 5.35
N ALA A 139 -3.80 0.45 4.44
CA ALA A 139 -4.16 1.86 4.35
C ALA A 139 -4.98 2.32 5.56
N SER A 140 -5.86 1.45 6.08
CA SER A 140 -6.64 1.73 7.29
C SER A 140 -5.77 1.79 8.54
N CYS A 141 -4.80 0.89 8.67
CA CYS A 141 -3.79 0.96 9.73
C CYS A 141 -2.98 2.24 9.64
N THR A 142 -2.55 2.62 8.44
CA THR A 142 -1.79 3.85 8.21
C THR A 142 -2.62 5.07 8.61
N GLU A 143 -3.83 5.23 8.07
CA GLU A 143 -4.76 6.31 8.40
C GLU A 143 -5.02 6.44 9.90
N ARG A 144 -5.27 5.33 10.59
CA ARG A 144 -5.49 5.34 12.04
C ARG A 144 -4.26 5.91 12.77
N THR A 145 -3.06 5.48 12.41
CA THR A 145 -1.82 5.99 13.02
C THR A 145 -1.44 7.41 12.59
N GLU A 146 -2.04 7.95 11.53
CA GLU A 146 -1.93 9.39 11.18
C GLU A 146 -2.89 10.24 12.02
N LYS A 147 -4.11 9.74 12.30
CA LYS A 147 -5.13 10.44 13.09
C LYS A 147 -4.86 10.38 14.59
N GLU A 148 -4.24 9.31 15.07
CA GLU A 148 -3.86 9.16 16.47
C GLU A 148 -2.63 10.01 16.78
N ARG A 149 -2.76 11.00 17.69
CA ARG A 149 -1.58 11.64 18.30
C ARG A 149 -0.79 10.57 19.04
N LYS A 150 0.42 10.28 18.57
CA LYS A 150 1.31 9.35 19.26
C LYS A 150 1.71 9.95 20.60
N ARG A 151 1.18 9.38 21.69
CA ARG A 151 1.59 9.75 23.05
C ARG A 151 3.07 9.43 23.32
N VAL A 152 3.64 8.48 22.56
CA VAL A 152 5.04 8.06 22.67
C VAL A 152 5.63 7.94 21.27
N VAL A 153 6.76 8.60 21.05
CA VAL A 153 7.57 8.47 19.83
C VAL A 153 8.92 7.87 20.22
N ILE A 154 9.30 6.76 19.59
CA ILE A 154 10.62 6.14 19.74
C ILE A 154 11.36 6.30 18.42
N ALA A 155 12.51 6.98 18.43
CA ALA A 155 13.30 7.23 17.23
C ALA A 155 14.80 7.04 17.50
N PRO A 156 15.57 6.51 16.53
CA PRO A 156 17.02 6.48 16.65
C PRO A 156 17.56 7.90 16.76
N ALA A 157 18.53 8.10 17.62
CA ALA A 157 19.15 9.40 17.86
C ALA A 157 20.66 9.25 18.03
N PRO A 158 21.45 10.23 17.54
CA PRO A 158 22.86 10.27 17.83
C PRO A 158 23.07 10.44 19.34
N VAL A 159 23.94 9.60 19.92
CA VAL A 159 24.47 9.75 21.28
C VAL A 159 26.00 9.83 21.19
N ALA A 160 26.65 10.33 22.24
CA ALA A 160 28.08 10.67 22.21
C ALA A 160 28.99 9.60 21.57
N ASP A 161 28.70 8.32 21.79
CA ASP A 161 29.50 7.18 21.29
C ASP A 161 28.72 6.21 20.38
N GLY A 162 27.63 6.64 19.73
CA GLY A 162 26.92 5.78 18.78
C GLY A 162 25.48 6.17 18.46
N VAL A 163 24.64 5.16 18.21
CA VAL A 163 23.21 5.31 17.93
C VAL A 163 22.41 4.81 19.13
N GLY A 164 21.68 5.72 19.78
CA GLY A 164 20.73 5.40 20.84
C GLY A 164 19.29 5.51 20.35
N PHE A 165 18.33 5.40 21.27
CA PHE A 165 16.93 5.69 21.02
C PHE A 165 16.48 6.85 21.90
N THR A 166 15.76 7.80 21.31
CA THR A 166 14.99 8.81 22.06
C THR A 166 13.58 8.31 22.29
N VAL A 167 13.04 8.61 23.47
CA VAL A 167 11.63 8.41 23.79
C VAL A 167 11.03 9.78 24.07
N THR A 168 10.17 10.26 23.18
CA THR A 168 9.43 11.51 23.37
C THR A 168 8.02 11.20 23.82
N LEU A 169 7.64 11.73 24.98
CA LEU A 169 6.26 11.72 25.45
C LEU A 169 5.57 13.00 24.95
N LEU A 170 4.54 12.86 24.12
CA LEU A 170 3.72 13.96 23.65
C LEU A 170 2.44 13.99 24.49
N PHE A 171 2.35 15.00 25.37
CA PHE A 171 1.19 15.28 26.22
C PHE A 171 0.18 16.17 25.48
#